data_AF-A0A5N5QU16-F1
#
_entry.id   AF-A0A5N5QU16-F1
#
_cell.length_a   1.000
_cell.length_b   1.000
_cell.length_c   1.000
_cell.angle_alpha   90.00
_cell.angle_beta   90.00
_cell.angle_gamma   90.00
#
_symmetry.space_group_name_H-M   'P 1'
#
loop_
_entity.id
_entity.type
_entity.pdbx_description
1 polymer ?
#
loop_
_entity_poly.entity_id
_entity_poly.type
_entity_poly.pdbx_seq_one_letter_code
_entity_poly.pdbx_strand_id
1 'polypeptide(L)'
;MASKESNQLPILELDTHPDITAALLTCITAGYKHLIIRTPEEDIGKVKSLAVIALSALTAPTTQRIRAKEHHTPLSFLRSILIAHSGNNAEHSFVSTSHGSHTKNTQSPARPKHRTVSPAGSPTPSRPLSYPNVQTFEQTQTRNLSPGSQQLRPYSLPPRRSPQPPRVPHAIVVSHLELTSRAVQQALADMLRTRVITIDNDTDEYADTPIGIGRWNLPNDFLLVYVYSGGRNDRERSPVIKPLIDLFSYSITIVLSGQYLNSLNSQWHLLQSPALTSEYTQRIIKTASDMRLPLPLQVYTSSLMSAARHHHQLDGTFLTLRAHRDFDALLKASAVVARMIPTLQSYGTGAEYAPSAVDAAKLFMRVVTHRLRVRNGPHDEILAPLLWDEEEERGTRSMPSLGLEHIEHSRRSICEIIIEDILTAV
;
A
#
# COMPACT_ATOMS: atom_id res chain seq x y z
N MET A 1 -31.92 5.07 -38.83
CA MET A 1 -31.72 6.19 -37.89
C MET A 1 -30.92 5.68 -36.71
N ALA A 2 -29.58 5.78 -36.78
CA ALA A 2 -28.74 5.48 -35.62
C ALA A 2 -28.97 6.59 -34.60
N SER A 3 -29.55 6.24 -33.45
CA SER A 3 -29.68 7.13 -32.31
C SER A 3 -28.31 7.73 -32.02
N LYS A 4 -28.23 9.05 -32.06
CA LYS A 4 -27.06 9.83 -31.66
C LYS A 4 -26.93 9.66 -30.15
N GLU A 5 -26.48 8.49 -29.71
CA GLU A 5 -26.16 8.23 -28.31
C GLU A 5 -25.19 9.32 -27.90
N SER A 6 -25.63 10.17 -26.99
CA SER A 6 -24.85 11.27 -26.48
C SER A 6 -23.61 10.66 -25.82
N ASN A 7 -22.44 10.84 -26.44
CA ASN A 7 -21.11 10.53 -25.89
C ASN A 7 -20.76 11.40 -24.66
N GLN A 8 -21.74 11.77 -23.85
CA GLN A 8 -21.52 12.48 -22.60
C GLN A 8 -21.01 11.47 -21.57
N LEU A 9 -19.84 11.79 -21.01
CA LEU A 9 -19.28 11.05 -19.89
C LEU A 9 -20.12 11.38 -18.64
N PRO A 10 -20.53 10.38 -17.84
CA PRO A 10 -21.20 10.62 -16.56
C PRO A 10 -20.33 11.50 -15.67
N ILE A 11 -20.99 12.44 -15.00
CA ILE A 11 -20.42 13.20 -13.90
C ILE A 11 -20.39 12.29 -12.68
N LEU A 12 -19.20 12.13 -12.10
CA LEU A 12 -18.98 11.30 -10.92
C LEU A 12 -18.96 12.19 -9.67
N GLU A 13 -20.07 12.20 -8.93
CA GLU A 13 -20.10 12.73 -7.56
C GLU A 13 -19.79 11.57 -6.60
N LEU A 14 -18.55 11.51 -6.10
CA LEU A 14 -18.16 10.55 -5.06
C LEU A 14 -17.89 11.30 -3.76
N ASP A 15 -18.47 10.82 -2.66
CA ASP A 15 -18.25 11.32 -1.29
C ASP A 15 -16.88 10.91 -0.70
N THR A 16 -15.89 10.71 -1.55
CA THR A 16 -14.55 10.23 -1.19
C THR A 16 -13.53 11.35 -1.30
N HIS A 17 -12.33 11.15 -0.74
CA HIS A 17 -11.29 12.17 -0.81
C HIS A 17 -10.95 12.50 -2.29
N PRO A 18 -11.15 13.74 -2.75
CA PRO A 18 -11.15 14.07 -4.18
C PRO A 18 -9.82 13.76 -4.85
N ASP A 19 -8.69 14.05 -4.18
CA ASP A 19 -7.36 13.78 -4.75
C ASP A 19 -7.06 12.28 -4.90
N ILE A 20 -7.47 11.45 -3.93
CA ILE A 20 -7.28 9.99 -3.99
C ILE A 20 -8.13 9.44 -5.11
N THR A 21 -9.38 9.86 -5.21
CA THR A 21 -10.32 9.41 -6.24
C THR A 21 -9.89 9.84 -7.63
N ALA A 22 -9.46 11.09 -7.81
CA ALA A 22 -8.90 11.58 -9.05
C ALA A 22 -7.65 10.79 -9.46
N ALA A 23 -6.75 10.51 -8.51
CA ALA A 23 -5.55 9.72 -8.75
C ALA A 23 -5.85 8.28 -9.17
N LEU A 24 -6.73 7.60 -8.43
CA LEU A 24 -7.14 6.23 -8.74
C LEU A 24 -7.84 6.15 -10.10
N LEU A 25 -8.77 7.08 -10.37
CA LEU A 25 -9.47 7.13 -11.64
C LEU A 25 -8.52 7.42 -12.81
N THR A 26 -7.52 8.28 -12.62
CA THR A 26 -6.47 8.54 -13.61
C THR A 26 -5.65 7.27 -13.88
N CYS A 27 -5.28 6.53 -12.84
CA CYS A 27 -4.55 5.27 -12.96
C CYS A 27 -5.34 4.18 -13.68
N ILE A 28 -6.64 4.03 -13.36
CA ILE A 28 -7.56 3.10 -14.02
C ILE A 28 -7.69 3.47 -15.50
N THR A 29 -7.98 4.74 -15.79
CA THR A 29 -8.15 5.27 -17.16
C THR A 29 -6.87 5.14 -18.00
N ALA A 30 -5.70 5.19 -17.36
CA ALA A 30 -4.40 4.94 -18.01
C ALA A 30 -4.07 3.45 -18.24
N GLY A 31 -5.03 2.54 -18.00
CA GLY A 31 -4.85 1.09 -18.14
C GLY A 31 -4.30 0.43 -16.88
N TYR A 32 -4.92 0.72 -15.73
CA TYR A 32 -4.60 0.12 -14.42
C TYR A 32 -3.13 0.25 -14.01
N LYS A 33 -2.60 1.48 -14.13
CA LYS A 33 -1.25 1.82 -13.71
C LYS A 33 -1.12 1.83 -12.19
N HIS A 34 -0.01 1.33 -11.66
CA HIS A 34 0.18 1.24 -10.20
C HIS A 34 0.44 2.62 -9.57
N LEU A 35 -0.07 2.80 -8.36
CA LEU A 35 -0.11 4.08 -7.64
C LEU A 35 0.72 4.03 -6.35
N ILE A 36 1.48 5.08 -6.10
CA ILE A 36 2.12 5.38 -4.81
C ILE A 36 1.38 6.54 -4.14
N ILE A 37 1.02 6.38 -2.87
CA ILE A 37 0.46 7.43 -2.03
C ILE A 37 1.43 7.69 -0.86
N ARG A 38 2.02 8.89 -0.87
CA ARG A 38 2.84 9.43 0.21
C ARG A 38 1.91 10.11 1.21
N THR A 39 2.09 9.81 2.48
CA THR A 39 1.32 10.43 3.56
C THR A 39 2.19 10.49 4.82
N PRO A 40 1.91 11.41 5.77
CA PRO A 40 2.47 11.34 7.10
C PRO A 40 2.21 9.98 7.75
N GLU A 41 3.12 9.52 8.61
CA GLU A 41 3.08 8.18 9.20
C GLU A 41 1.80 7.94 10.01
N GLU A 42 1.37 8.96 10.75
CA GLU A 42 0.15 9.00 11.55
C GLU A 42 -1.14 8.80 10.73
N ASP A 43 -1.08 9.05 9.43
CA ASP A 43 -2.23 9.03 8.53
C ASP A 43 -2.24 7.80 7.60
N ILE A 44 -1.19 6.97 7.58
CA ILE A 44 -1.12 5.76 6.73
C ILE A 44 -2.35 4.88 6.89
N GLY A 45 -2.77 4.65 8.14
CA GLY A 45 -3.93 3.81 8.44
C GLY A 45 -5.23 4.33 7.80
N LYS A 46 -5.40 5.66 7.82
CA LYS A 46 -6.61 6.36 7.34
C LYS A 46 -6.60 6.50 5.83
N VAL A 47 -5.49 6.94 5.24
CA VAL A 47 -5.30 7.04 3.79
C VAL A 47 -5.49 5.67 3.14
N LYS A 48 -4.98 4.60 3.76
CA LYS A 48 -5.23 3.24 3.30
C LYS A 48 -6.71 2.88 3.32
N SER A 49 -7.44 3.21 4.37
CA SER A 49 -8.89 2.99 4.44
C SER A 49 -9.63 3.81 3.37
N LEU A 50 -9.27 5.08 3.18
CA LEU A 50 -9.84 5.96 2.14
C LEU A 50 -9.60 5.41 0.74
N ALA A 51 -8.39 4.91 0.45
CA ALA A 51 -8.06 4.30 -0.84
C ALA A 51 -8.89 3.04 -1.09
N VAL A 52 -9.10 2.20 -0.08
CA VAL A 52 -9.97 1.00 -0.19
C VAL A 52 -11.43 1.40 -0.45
N ILE A 53 -11.94 2.40 0.28
CA ILE A 53 -13.31 2.91 0.10
C ILE A 53 -13.47 3.48 -1.31
N ALA A 54 -12.54 4.31 -1.76
CA ALA A 54 -12.56 4.89 -3.11
C ALA A 54 -12.48 3.81 -4.20
N LEU A 55 -11.63 2.80 -4.05
CA LEU A 55 -11.57 1.67 -5.00
C LEU A 55 -12.86 0.86 -5.06
N SER A 56 -13.46 0.61 -3.89
CA SER A 56 -14.72 -0.12 -3.77
C SER A 56 -15.86 0.64 -4.45
N ALA A 57 -15.92 1.96 -4.22
CA ALA A 57 -16.88 2.86 -4.85
C ALA A 57 -16.67 2.97 -6.37
N LEU A 58 -15.41 3.00 -6.83
CA LEU A 58 -15.11 3.17 -8.26
C LEU A 58 -15.41 1.91 -9.08
N THR A 59 -14.91 0.74 -8.68
CA THR A 59 -14.84 -0.41 -9.61
C THR A 59 -15.56 -1.68 -9.13
N ALA A 60 -16.14 -1.67 -7.91
CA ALA A 60 -16.67 -2.82 -7.18
C ALA A 60 -15.79 -4.09 -7.08
N PRO A 61 -14.47 -4.11 -7.37
CA PRO A 61 -13.76 -5.36 -7.41
C PRO A 61 -13.44 -5.76 -5.97
N THR A 62 -13.07 -7.03 -5.82
CA THR A 62 -12.43 -7.53 -4.61
C THR A 62 -11.13 -6.72 -4.37
N THR A 63 -11.22 -5.73 -3.50
CA THR A 63 -10.09 -4.90 -3.06
C THR A 63 -9.55 -5.48 -1.77
N GLN A 64 -8.26 -5.77 -1.74
CA GLN A 64 -7.61 -6.31 -0.56
C GLN A 64 -6.70 -5.29 0.11
N ARG A 65 -6.80 -5.21 1.44
CA ARG A 65 -5.88 -4.45 2.28
C ARG A 65 -4.80 -5.38 2.83
N ILE A 66 -3.53 -5.04 2.59
CA ILE A 66 -2.39 -5.77 3.13
C ILE A 66 -1.53 -4.81 3.94
N ARG A 67 -1.14 -5.23 5.15
CA ARG A 67 -0.09 -4.57 5.92
C ARG A 67 1.13 -5.48 5.86
N ALA A 68 2.17 -5.04 5.18
CA ALA A 68 3.40 -5.77 5.11
C ALA A 68 4.11 -5.71 6.48
N LYS A 69 4.84 -6.78 6.83
CA LYS A 69 5.53 -6.94 8.12
C LYS A 69 6.96 -7.40 7.86
N GLU A 70 7.86 -7.04 8.75
CA GLU A 70 9.29 -7.36 8.66
C GLU A 70 9.57 -8.86 8.52
N HIS A 71 8.86 -9.70 9.28
CA HIS A 71 9.01 -11.15 9.30
C HIS A 71 8.27 -11.87 8.15
N HIS A 72 7.69 -11.15 7.20
CA HIS A 72 7.10 -11.82 6.04
C HIS A 72 8.19 -12.49 5.20
N THR A 73 8.00 -13.77 4.88
CA THR A 73 8.73 -14.43 3.79
C THR A 73 8.06 -14.08 2.47
N PRO A 74 8.76 -14.23 1.33
CA PRO A 74 8.15 -14.03 0.02
C PRO A 74 6.86 -14.84 -0.16
N LEU A 75 6.88 -16.12 0.23
CA LEU A 75 5.72 -17.01 0.13
C LEU A 75 4.60 -16.61 1.08
N SER A 76 4.89 -16.26 2.35
CA SER A 76 3.85 -15.83 3.28
C SER A 76 3.17 -14.53 2.81
N PHE A 77 3.93 -13.61 2.21
CA PHE A 77 3.40 -12.39 1.64
C PHE A 77 2.51 -12.66 0.42
N LEU A 78 2.96 -13.50 -0.52
CA LEU A 78 2.15 -13.89 -1.69
C LEU A 78 0.89 -14.66 -1.29
N ARG A 79 0.96 -15.56 -0.29
CA ARG A 79 -0.22 -16.21 0.28
C ARG A 79 -1.19 -15.18 0.86
N SER A 80 -0.67 -14.14 1.54
CA SER A 80 -1.52 -13.09 2.09
C SER A 80 -2.38 -12.41 1.01
N ILE A 81 -1.90 -12.29 -0.23
CA ILE A 81 -2.65 -11.76 -1.38
C ILE A 81 -3.83 -12.66 -1.80
N LEU A 82 -3.77 -13.97 -1.54
CA LEU A 82 -4.77 -14.94 -1.98
C LEU A 82 -5.87 -15.23 -0.93
N ILE A 83 -5.61 -14.97 0.36
CA ILE A 83 -6.48 -15.38 1.50
C ILE A 83 -7.70 -14.46 1.71
N ALA A 84 -7.93 -13.47 0.85
CA ALA A 84 -8.75 -12.29 1.13
C ALA A 84 -10.29 -12.45 1.21
N HIS A 85 -10.88 -13.54 1.73
CA HIS A 85 -12.35 -13.70 1.71
C HIS A 85 -13.01 -14.30 2.96
N SER A 86 -12.29 -14.60 4.04
CA SER A 86 -12.93 -15.09 5.27
C SER A 86 -13.28 -13.95 6.24
N GLY A 87 -14.22 -13.08 5.82
CA GLY A 87 -15.09 -12.30 6.72
C GLY A 87 -14.45 -11.14 7.52
N ASN A 88 -14.50 -9.93 6.95
CA ASN A 88 -14.72 -8.60 7.53
C ASN A 88 -14.20 -8.15 8.92
N ASN A 89 -13.47 -8.94 9.70
CA ASN A 89 -12.85 -8.52 10.95
C ASN A 89 -11.34 -8.80 10.93
N ALA A 90 -10.62 -8.02 10.12
CA ALA A 90 -9.16 -8.08 10.01
C ALA A 90 -8.42 -7.67 11.31
N GLU A 91 -9.14 -7.18 12.33
CA GLU A 91 -8.54 -6.86 13.64
C GLU A 91 -8.44 -8.08 14.57
N HIS A 92 -9.08 -9.22 14.24
CA HIS A 92 -9.04 -10.42 15.09
C HIS A 92 -8.46 -11.69 14.44
N SER A 93 -8.12 -11.70 13.14
CA SER A 93 -7.82 -12.96 12.43
C SER A 93 -6.35 -13.41 12.42
N PHE A 94 -5.47 -12.79 13.21
CA PHE A 94 -4.16 -13.36 13.52
C PHE A 94 -3.90 -13.25 15.02
N VAL A 95 -4.72 -13.94 15.81
CA VAL A 95 -4.21 -14.50 17.07
C VAL A 95 -3.20 -15.56 16.65
N SER A 96 -1.95 -15.12 16.50
CA SER A 96 -0.83 -16.02 16.63
C SER A 96 -1.08 -16.87 17.87
N THR A 97 -0.95 -18.17 17.68
CA THR A 97 -0.56 -19.14 18.69
C THR A 97 0.68 -18.64 19.44
N SER A 98 0.52 -17.63 20.29
CA SER A 98 1.40 -17.47 21.43
C SER A 98 1.01 -18.60 22.38
N HIS A 99 1.80 -19.67 22.32
CA HIS A 99 1.86 -20.62 23.42
C HIS A 99 1.94 -19.83 24.73
N GLY A 100 0.91 -20.01 25.55
CA GLY A 100 0.79 -19.39 26.86
C GLY A 100 1.98 -19.81 27.73
N SER A 101 2.96 -18.92 27.81
CA SER A 101 3.83 -18.86 28.99
C SER A 101 3.03 -18.17 30.08
N HIS A 102 2.44 -18.97 30.96
CA HIS A 102 1.82 -18.52 32.19
C HIS A 102 2.86 -17.82 33.09
N THR A 103 3.03 -16.51 32.95
CA THR A 103 3.59 -15.68 34.02
C THR A 103 2.43 -15.14 34.85
N LYS A 104 2.23 -15.76 36.01
CA LYS A 104 1.34 -15.26 37.06
C LYS A 104 1.89 -13.92 37.55
N ASN A 105 1.24 -12.82 37.17
CA ASN A 105 1.49 -11.50 37.78
C ASN A 105 0.27 -11.11 38.62
N THR A 106 0.27 -11.61 39.85
CA THR A 106 -0.51 -11.05 40.97
C THR A 106 0.11 -9.71 41.35
N GLN A 107 -0.56 -8.60 41.00
CA GLN A 107 -0.30 -7.29 41.60
C GLN A 107 -1.10 -7.17 42.89
N SER A 108 -0.38 -7.12 44.01
CA SER A 108 -0.85 -6.54 45.28
C SER A 108 -0.25 -5.14 45.43
N PRO A 109 -0.97 -4.17 46.04
CA PRO A 109 -0.51 -2.79 46.15
C PRO A 109 0.54 -2.60 47.25
N ALA A 110 1.46 -1.68 46.96
CA ALA A 110 2.66 -1.36 47.74
C ALA A 110 2.36 -0.81 49.15
N ARG A 111 3.14 -1.27 50.12
CA ARG A 111 3.32 -0.66 51.45
C ARG A 111 4.82 -0.36 51.62
N PRO A 112 5.24 0.84 52.06
CA PRO A 112 6.65 1.19 52.11
C PRO A 112 7.23 0.85 53.49
N LYS A 113 8.37 0.15 53.55
CA LYS A 113 9.22 0.14 54.76
C LYS A 113 10.72 0.05 54.44
N HIS A 114 11.41 0.87 55.22
CA HIS A 114 12.84 1.13 55.35
C HIS A 114 13.81 -0.07 55.32
N ARG A 115 14.89 0.17 54.58
CA ARG A 115 16.30 -0.23 54.75
C ARG A 115 16.73 -0.55 56.19
N THR A 116 17.37 -1.70 56.46
CA THR A 116 18.70 -1.79 57.14
C THR A 116 19.31 -3.22 57.15
N VAL A 117 20.63 -3.26 56.84
CA VAL A 117 21.74 -4.19 57.23
C VAL A 117 21.73 -5.70 56.86
N SER A 118 22.84 -6.11 56.22
CA SER A 118 23.39 -7.47 55.94
C SER A 118 23.84 -8.24 57.22
N PRO A 119 24.63 -9.35 57.22
CA PRO A 119 25.14 -10.24 56.15
C PRO A 119 25.12 -11.77 56.47
N ALA A 120 25.59 -12.56 55.48
CA ALA A 120 26.32 -13.84 55.55
C ALA A 120 25.69 -15.13 56.14
N GLY A 121 25.71 -16.21 55.34
CA GLY A 121 25.55 -17.59 55.81
C GLY A 121 25.17 -18.59 54.70
N SER A 122 26.15 -19.35 54.19
CA SER A 122 26.00 -20.69 53.58
C SER A 122 26.13 -21.78 54.68
N PRO A 123 25.91 -23.11 54.49
CA PRO A 123 25.56 -23.92 53.30
C PRO A 123 24.42 -24.98 53.54
N THR A 124 24.13 -25.79 52.48
CA THR A 124 23.47 -27.14 52.31
C THR A 124 23.15 -28.03 53.55
N PRO A 125 22.33 -29.13 53.54
CA PRO A 125 21.93 -30.04 52.42
C PRO A 125 20.51 -30.72 52.47
N SER A 126 20.23 -31.55 51.44
CA SER A 126 19.53 -32.88 51.44
C SER A 126 18.01 -33.08 51.72
N ARG A 127 17.33 -33.64 50.69
CA ARG A 127 16.33 -34.78 50.65
C ARG A 127 15.01 -34.67 51.48
N PRO A 128 14.01 -35.57 51.33
CA PRO A 128 13.64 -36.51 50.26
C PRO A 128 12.13 -36.46 49.85
N LEU A 129 11.77 -37.34 48.91
CA LEU A 129 10.43 -37.87 48.62
C LEU A 129 9.56 -38.10 49.87
N SER A 130 8.23 -37.98 49.74
CA SER A 130 7.26 -39.10 49.69
C SER A 130 5.82 -38.66 50.04
N TYR A 131 4.86 -39.43 49.53
CA TYR A 131 3.58 -39.82 50.16
C TYR A 131 2.28 -39.04 49.87
N PRO A 132 1.11 -39.71 50.07
CA PRO A 132 0.09 -39.85 49.03
C PRO A 132 -1.34 -39.50 49.50
N ASN A 133 -2.31 -39.76 48.61
CA ASN A 133 -3.63 -40.37 48.90
C ASN A 133 -4.75 -39.56 49.61
N VAL A 134 -5.96 -39.81 49.08
CA VAL A 134 -7.35 -39.68 49.61
C VAL A 134 -7.82 -38.30 50.10
N GLN A 135 -8.90 -37.79 49.49
CA GLN A 135 -10.18 -37.66 50.21
C GLN A 135 -11.38 -37.46 49.28
N THR A 136 -12.16 -38.53 49.23
CA THR A 136 -13.60 -38.62 48.97
C THR A 136 -14.37 -37.54 49.73
N PHE A 137 -15.26 -36.83 49.03
CA PHE A 137 -16.43 -36.20 49.63
C PHE A 137 -17.64 -36.53 48.77
N GLU A 138 -18.45 -37.47 49.27
CA GLU A 138 -19.90 -37.41 49.06
C GLU A 138 -20.43 -36.21 49.85
N GLN A 139 -21.51 -35.57 49.38
CA GLN A 139 -22.80 -35.50 50.11
C GLN A 139 -23.71 -34.42 49.48
N THR A 140 -24.69 -34.93 48.73
CA THR A 140 -26.11 -34.58 48.78
C THR A 140 -26.53 -33.11 48.85
N GLN A 141 -27.11 -32.61 47.74
CA GLN A 141 -28.30 -31.77 47.85
C GLN A 141 -29.23 -31.94 46.64
N THR A 142 -30.28 -32.73 46.85
CA THR A 142 -31.45 -32.84 45.99
C THR A 142 -32.29 -31.58 46.11
N ARG A 143 -32.37 -30.79 45.04
CA ARG A 143 -33.44 -29.79 44.86
C ARG A 143 -34.37 -30.26 43.75
N ASN A 144 -35.61 -30.53 44.17
CA ASN A 144 -36.75 -30.90 43.34
C ASN A 144 -36.99 -29.89 42.21
N LEU A 145 -36.93 -30.37 40.98
CA LEU A 145 -37.32 -29.65 39.77
C LEU A 145 -38.77 -29.98 39.41
N SER A 146 -39.56 -28.92 39.21
CA SER A 146 -40.88 -28.97 38.60
C SER A 146 -40.81 -29.47 37.14
N PRO A 147 -41.82 -30.23 36.66
CA PRO A 147 -41.87 -30.69 35.29
C PRO A 147 -42.39 -29.57 34.37
N GLY A 148 -41.47 -28.69 33.94
CA GLY A 148 -41.71 -27.73 32.87
C GLY A 148 -41.02 -28.21 31.59
N SER A 149 -41.77 -28.80 30.68
CA SER A 149 -41.32 -29.35 29.39
C SER A 149 -40.71 -28.28 28.47
N GLN A 150 -39.45 -27.90 28.69
CA GLN A 150 -38.65 -27.17 27.71
C GLN A 150 -37.88 -28.19 26.86
N GLN A 151 -38.47 -28.55 25.73
CA GLN A 151 -37.78 -29.24 24.64
C GLN A 151 -36.58 -28.38 24.20
N LEU A 152 -35.39 -28.78 24.65
CA LEU A 152 -34.12 -28.29 24.11
C LEU A 152 -34.09 -28.63 22.62
N ARG A 153 -34.39 -27.65 21.76
CA ARG A 153 -34.15 -27.79 20.33
C ARG A 153 -32.65 -28.04 20.15
N PRO A 154 -32.24 -29.11 19.45
CA PRO A 154 -30.83 -29.32 19.16
C PRO A 154 -30.31 -28.10 18.40
N TYR A 155 -29.29 -27.44 18.95
CA TYR A 155 -28.56 -26.38 18.26
C TYR A 155 -27.94 -27.01 17.02
N SER A 156 -28.60 -26.83 15.87
CA SER A 156 -28.01 -27.16 14.57
C SER A 156 -26.81 -26.24 14.38
N LEU A 157 -25.60 -26.80 14.47
CA LEU A 157 -24.38 -26.08 14.12
C LEU A 157 -24.58 -25.47 12.72
N PRO A 158 -24.29 -24.18 12.52
CA PRO A 158 -24.43 -23.56 11.22
C PRO A 158 -23.67 -24.39 10.18
N PRO A 159 -24.25 -24.64 8.99
CA PRO A 159 -23.64 -25.50 7.99
C PRO A 159 -22.22 -25.02 7.71
N ARG A 160 -21.26 -25.93 7.88
CA ARG A 160 -19.83 -25.67 7.64
C ARG A 160 -19.70 -25.22 6.17
N ARG A 161 -19.47 -23.92 5.95
CA ARG A 161 -19.32 -23.37 4.60
C ARG A 161 -18.18 -24.11 3.92
N SER A 162 -18.45 -24.71 2.77
CA SER A 162 -17.40 -25.31 1.93
C SER A 162 -16.35 -24.25 1.62
N PRO A 163 -15.04 -24.55 1.75
CA PRO A 163 -13.99 -23.60 1.46
C PRO A 163 -14.15 -23.09 0.03
N GLN A 164 -14.27 -21.77 -0.14
CA GLN A 164 -14.29 -21.18 -1.47
C GLN A 164 -12.89 -21.28 -2.09
N PRO A 165 -12.78 -21.52 -3.40
CA PRO A 165 -11.48 -21.54 -4.06
C PRO A 165 -10.80 -20.17 -3.90
N PRO A 166 -9.46 -20.14 -3.73
CA PRO A 166 -8.72 -18.88 -3.60
C PRO A 166 -8.95 -18.03 -4.86
N ARG A 167 -9.26 -16.75 -4.66
CA ARG A 167 -9.49 -15.78 -5.74
C ARG A 167 -8.49 -14.64 -5.61
N VAL A 168 -7.85 -14.30 -6.72
CA VAL A 168 -6.93 -13.16 -6.80
C VAL A 168 -7.74 -11.86 -6.78
N PRO A 169 -7.42 -10.90 -5.90
CA PRO A 169 -8.08 -9.59 -5.90
C PRO A 169 -7.73 -8.80 -7.17
N HIS A 170 -8.62 -7.93 -7.62
CA HIS A 170 -8.32 -7.03 -8.74
C HIS A 170 -7.58 -5.78 -8.27
N ALA A 171 -7.69 -5.42 -6.99
CA ALA A 171 -6.94 -4.32 -6.44
C ALA A 171 -6.34 -4.70 -5.09
N ILE A 172 -5.09 -4.26 -4.85
CA ILE A 172 -4.42 -4.42 -3.57
C ILE A 172 -3.94 -3.07 -3.08
N VAL A 173 -4.27 -2.76 -1.83
CA VAL A 173 -3.73 -1.61 -1.09
C VAL A 173 -2.75 -2.10 -0.05
N VAL A 174 -1.46 -1.92 -0.31
CA VAL A 174 -0.35 -2.37 0.54
C VAL A 174 0.18 -1.17 1.33
N SER A 175 0.51 -1.37 2.61
CA SER A 175 1.33 -0.42 3.37
C SER A 175 2.48 -1.09 4.10
N HIS A 176 3.48 -0.30 4.50
CA HIS A 176 4.69 -0.74 5.22
C HIS A 176 5.57 -1.71 4.39
N LEU A 177 5.53 -1.59 3.07
CA LEU A 177 6.34 -2.45 2.20
C LEU A 177 7.84 -2.19 2.38
N GLU A 178 8.19 -0.98 2.77
CA GLU A 178 9.53 -0.55 3.17
C GLU A 178 10.11 -1.32 4.35
N LEU A 179 9.26 -1.89 5.21
CA LEU A 179 9.70 -2.69 6.35
C LEU A 179 9.97 -4.15 6.00
N THR A 180 9.61 -4.58 4.79
CA THR A 180 9.79 -5.97 4.35
C THR A 180 11.19 -6.22 3.80
N SER A 181 11.64 -7.47 3.89
CA SER A 181 12.90 -7.90 3.27
C SER A 181 12.92 -7.66 1.76
N ARG A 182 14.11 -7.43 1.20
CA ARG A 182 14.29 -7.28 -0.26
C ARG A 182 13.71 -8.45 -1.05
N ALA A 183 13.81 -9.67 -0.51
CA ALA A 183 13.28 -10.87 -1.15
C ALA A 183 11.75 -10.80 -1.33
N VAL A 184 11.01 -10.25 -0.35
CA VAL A 184 9.56 -10.04 -0.45
C VAL A 184 9.24 -9.01 -1.52
N GLN A 185 9.97 -7.88 -1.52
CA GLN A 185 9.77 -6.83 -2.50
C GLN A 185 10.11 -7.30 -3.93
N GLN A 186 11.15 -8.13 -4.07
CA GLN A 186 11.57 -8.73 -5.33
C GLN A 186 10.52 -9.71 -5.85
N ALA A 187 10.02 -10.60 -4.98
CA ALA A 187 8.92 -11.50 -5.34
C ALA A 187 7.66 -10.76 -5.76
N LEU A 188 7.32 -9.63 -5.10
CA LEU A 188 6.23 -8.76 -5.53
C LEU A 188 6.52 -8.13 -6.90
N ALA A 189 7.73 -7.61 -7.12
CA ALA A 189 8.12 -7.04 -8.41
C ALA A 189 8.05 -8.07 -9.54
N ASP A 190 8.48 -9.30 -9.29
CA ASP A 190 8.43 -10.40 -10.24
C ASP A 190 7.00 -10.85 -10.52
N MET A 191 6.14 -10.91 -9.49
CA MET A 191 4.71 -11.15 -9.63
C MET A 191 4.03 -10.10 -10.52
N LEU A 192 4.33 -8.82 -10.31
CA LEU A 192 3.76 -7.72 -11.11
C LEU A 192 4.26 -7.74 -12.56
N ARG A 193 5.54 -8.10 -12.78
CA ARG A 193 6.14 -8.18 -14.13
C ARG A 193 5.61 -9.38 -14.91
N THR A 194 5.55 -10.55 -14.27
CA THR A 194 5.08 -11.79 -14.90
C THR A 194 3.57 -11.90 -14.96
N ARG A 195 2.84 -11.09 -14.18
CA ARG A 195 1.38 -11.16 -13.99
C ARG A 195 0.92 -12.53 -13.48
N VAL A 196 1.76 -13.21 -12.70
CA VAL A 196 1.48 -14.55 -12.16
C VAL A 196 1.95 -14.62 -10.70
N ILE A 197 1.10 -15.18 -9.85
CA ILE A 197 1.46 -15.62 -8.50
C ILE A 197 1.81 -17.10 -8.60
N THR A 198 3.04 -17.46 -8.25
CA THR A 198 3.51 -18.84 -8.21
C THR A 198 3.86 -19.20 -6.77
N ILE A 199 3.30 -20.29 -6.26
CA ILE A 199 3.61 -20.86 -4.95
C ILE A 199 4.05 -22.31 -5.19
N ASP A 200 5.36 -22.53 -5.27
CA ASP A 200 5.95 -23.80 -5.72
C ASP A 200 6.30 -24.78 -4.58
N ASN A 201 6.25 -24.37 -3.31
CA ASN A 201 6.87 -25.16 -2.24
C ASN A 201 5.97 -25.36 -1.00
N ASP A 202 5.93 -26.62 -0.55
CA ASP A 202 5.27 -27.09 0.68
C ASP A 202 6.24 -27.15 1.88
N THR A 203 7.50 -26.73 1.69
CA THR A 203 8.53 -26.83 2.75
C THR A 203 8.38 -25.79 3.85
N ASP A 204 7.47 -24.83 3.71
CA ASP A 204 7.16 -23.91 4.81
C ASP A 204 6.37 -24.68 5.87
N GLU A 205 6.85 -24.64 7.11
CA GLU A 205 6.30 -25.27 8.32
C GLU A 205 4.83 -24.91 8.64
N TYR A 206 4.16 -24.14 7.78
CA TYR A 206 2.76 -23.74 7.85
C TYR A 206 1.85 -24.64 7.01
N ALA A 207 1.87 -25.95 7.28
CA ALA A 207 1.01 -26.94 6.63
C ALA A 207 -0.50 -26.68 6.83
N ASP A 208 -0.88 -25.80 7.75
CA ASP A 208 -2.27 -25.51 8.09
C ASP A 208 -2.94 -24.44 7.21
N THR A 209 -2.20 -23.78 6.30
CA THR A 209 -2.85 -22.81 5.38
C THR A 209 -3.53 -23.55 4.22
N PRO A 210 -4.83 -23.32 3.96
CA PRO A 210 -5.62 -24.06 2.96
C PRO A 210 -5.22 -23.75 1.51
N ILE A 211 -4.18 -22.95 1.29
CA ILE A 211 -3.69 -22.60 -0.04
C ILE A 211 -2.57 -23.57 -0.38
N GLY A 212 -2.93 -24.59 -1.16
CA GLY A 212 -1.95 -25.53 -1.71
C GLY A 212 -1.02 -24.88 -2.74
N ILE A 213 -0.05 -25.67 -3.22
CA ILE A 213 0.82 -25.33 -4.34
C ILE A 213 -0.02 -24.98 -5.56
N GLY A 214 0.36 -23.91 -6.27
CA GLY A 214 -0.40 -23.48 -7.44
C GLY A 214 0.17 -22.28 -8.16
N ARG A 215 -0.49 -21.97 -9.28
CA ARG A 215 -0.19 -20.84 -10.14
C ARG A 215 -1.47 -20.08 -10.44
N TRP A 216 -1.50 -18.79 -10.11
CA TRP A 216 -2.67 -17.92 -10.32
C TRP A 216 -2.28 -16.74 -11.20
N ASN A 217 -3.01 -16.53 -12.29
CA ASN A 217 -2.80 -15.35 -13.13
C ASN A 217 -3.43 -14.12 -12.46
N LEU A 218 -2.72 -12.98 -12.50
CA LEU A 218 -3.30 -11.71 -12.08
C LEU A 218 -4.37 -11.26 -13.09
N PRO A 219 -5.45 -10.62 -12.63
CA PRO A 219 -6.39 -9.95 -13.52
C PRO A 219 -5.71 -8.93 -14.45
N ASN A 220 -6.24 -8.75 -15.66
CA ASN A 220 -5.71 -7.75 -16.60
C ASN A 220 -5.84 -6.32 -16.06
N ASP A 221 -6.91 -6.10 -15.31
CA ASP A 221 -7.27 -4.90 -14.57
C ASP A 221 -6.69 -4.86 -13.15
N PHE A 222 -5.63 -5.62 -12.89
CA PHE A 222 -4.97 -5.63 -11.60
C PHE A 222 -4.31 -4.28 -11.26
N LEU A 223 -4.68 -3.69 -10.12
CA LEU A 223 -4.18 -2.42 -9.62
C LEU A 223 -3.49 -2.58 -8.26
N LEU A 224 -2.25 -2.14 -8.16
CA LEU A 224 -1.52 -2.04 -6.89
C LEU A 224 -1.47 -0.58 -6.44
N VAL A 225 -1.90 -0.33 -5.21
CA VAL A 225 -1.78 0.95 -4.52
C VAL A 225 -0.85 0.75 -3.32
N TYR A 226 0.28 1.45 -3.32
CA TYR A 226 1.25 1.42 -2.24
C TYR A 226 1.14 2.70 -1.41
N VAL A 227 0.79 2.56 -0.14
CA VAL A 227 0.69 3.67 0.83
C VAL A 227 1.88 3.59 1.77
N TYR A 228 2.70 4.63 1.83
CA TYR A 228 3.90 4.64 2.65
C TYR A 228 4.13 5.97 3.35
N SER A 229 4.92 5.91 4.44
CA SER A 229 5.35 7.11 5.15
C SER A 229 6.31 7.88 4.24
N GLY A 230 5.82 8.95 3.63
CA GLY A 230 6.69 9.90 2.97
C GLY A 230 7.47 10.61 4.07
N GLY A 231 8.65 10.11 4.42
CA GLY A 231 9.50 10.76 5.41
C GLY A 231 9.63 12.25 5.07
N ARG A 232 9.82 13.10 6.09
CA ARG A 232 9.86 14.57 5.95
C ARG A 232 10.88 15.09 4.92
N ASN A 233 11.77 14.21 4.45
CA ASN A 233 12.84 14.52 3.52
C ASN A 233 12.46 14.12 2.09
N ASP A 234 11.92 15.07 1.32
CA ASP A 234 11.65 14.95 -0.13
C ASP A 234 12.92 14.82 -1.00
N ARG A 235 14.08 14.52 -0.41
CA ARG A 235 15.36 14.34 -1.10
C ARG A 235 15.57 12.89 -1.51
N GLU A 236 15.01 11.98 -0.73
CA GLU A 236 15.20 10.54 -0.93
C GLU A 236 14.02 9.91 -1.65
N ARG A 237 14.36 8.92 -2.46
CA ARG A 237 13.41 8.02 -3.09
C ARG A 237 12.71 7.15 -2.04
N SER A 238 11.51 6.66 -2.37
CA SER A 238 10.82 5.64 -1.57
C SER A 238 11.76 4.47 -1.23
N PRO A 239 11.81 4.00 0.03
CA PRO A 239 12.73 2.95 0.49
C PRO A 239 12.26 1.54 0.06
N VAL A 240 11.98 1.38 -1.22
CA VAL A 240 11.65 0.11 -1.86
C VAL A 240 12.64 -0.16 -2.99
N ILE A 241 12.83 -1.44 -3.33
CA ILE A 241 13.83 -1.83 -4.32
C ILE A 241 13.56 -1.20 -5.69
N LYS A 242 14.64 -0.93 -6.41
CA LYS A 242 14.64 -0.30 -7.73
C LYS A 242 13.69 -0.93 -8.76
N PRO A 243 13.65 -2.27 -8.95
CA PRO A 243 12.75 -2.88 -9.93
C PRO A 243 11.28 -2.67 -9.60
N LEU A 244 10.96 -2.55 -8.30
CA LEU A 244 9.60 -2.34 -7.84
C LEU A 244 9.14 -0.90 -8.07
N ILE A 245 10.01 0.07 -7.81
CA ILE A 245 9.71 1.50 -8.02
C ILE A 245 9.39 1.81 -9.48
N ASP A 246 10.16 1.24 -10.42
CA ASP A 246 9.91 1.46 -11.85
C ASP A 246 8.56 0.89 -12.33
N LEU A 247 7.96 -0.03 -11.57
CA LEU A 247 6.62 -0.55 -11.86
C LEU A 247 5.50 0.43 -11.49
N PHE A 248 5.77 1.42 -10.63
CA PHE A 248 4.82 2.47 -10.29
C PHE A 248 4.88 3.60 -11.30
N SER A 249 3.73 3.96 -11.86
CA SER A 249 3.64 5.01 -12.87
C SER A 249 3.27 6.37 -12.26
N TYR A 250 2.56 6.36 -11.14
CA TYR A 250 1.97 7.56 -10.56
C TYR A 250 2.22 7.64 -9.05
N SER A 251 2.54 8.83 -8.56
CA SER A 251 2.80 9.13 -7.16
C SER A 251 2.08 10.41 -6.76
N ILE A 252 1.41 10.38 -5.61
CA ILE A 252 0.74 11.56 -5.03
C ILE A 252 1.13 11.70 -3.57
N THR A 253 1.13 12.94 -3.07
CA THR A 253 1.25 13.23 -1.64
C THR A 253 -0.09 13.68 -1.11
N ILE A 254 -0.57 13.01 -0.06
CA ILE A 254 -1.83 13.30 0.61
C ILE A 254 -1.51 13.72 2.04
N VAL A 255 -2.02 14.88 2.43
CA VAL A 255 -2.00 15.36 3.81
C VAL A 255 -3.45 15.51 4.25
N LEU A 256 -3.87 14.70 5.22
CA LEU A 256 -5.27 14.72 5.65
C LEU A 256 -5.52 15.96 6.51
N SER A 257 -6.44 16.80 6.04
CA SER A 257 -6.99 17.88 6.87
C SER A 257 -7.98 17.31 7.89
N GLY A 258 -8.00 17.85 9.12
CA GLY A 258 -8.80 17.32 10.24
C GLY A 258 -10.30 17.15 9.96
N GLN A 259 -10.85 17.88 8.98
CA GLN A 259 -12.26 17.78 8.55
C GLN A 259 -12.62 16.37 8.05
N TYR A 260 -11.73 15.69 7.32
CA TYR A 260 -12.00 14.36 6.76
C TYR A 260 -11.95 13.25 7.81
N LEU A 261 -11.37 13.50 8.98
CA LEU A 261 -11.25 12.51 10.05
C LEU A 261 -12.60 12.19 10.68
N ASN A 262 -13.49 13.18 10.78
CA ASN A 262 -14.77 13.01 11.43
C ASN A 262 -15.76 12.22 10.56
N SER A 263 -15.66 12.35 9.23
CA SER A 263 -16.56 11.70 8.26
C SER A 263 -16.27 10.21 8.04
N LEU A 264 -15.10 9.72 8.48
CA LEU A 264 -14.74 8.30 8.35
C LEU A 264 -15.47 7.40 9.36
N ASN A 265 -15.95 7.96 10.48
CA ASN A 265 -16.62 7.21 11.54
C ASN A 265 -18.11 6.97 11.27
N SER A 266 -18.73 7.76 10.39
CA SER A 266 -20.05 7.45 9.86
C SER A 266 -19.93 6.21 8.96
N GLN A 267 -20.50 5.11 9.45
CA GLN A 267 -20.50 3.79 8.85
C GLN A 267 -20.94 3.87 7.38
N TRP A 268 -19.98 3.93 6.44
CA TRP A 268 -20.26 3.90 5.02
C TRP A 268 -20.84 2.53 4.69
N HIS A 269 -22.16 2.45 4.58
CA HIS A 269 -22.85 1.22 4.22
C HIS A 269 -22.34 0.79 2.84
N LEU A 270 -21.61 -0.33 2.80
CA LEU A 270 -20.96 -0.98 1.65
C LEU A 270 -21.94 -1.46 0.55
N LEU A 271 -23.10 -0.83 0.41
CA LEU A 271 -24.14 -1.18 -0.55
C LEU A 271 -24.19 -0.24 -1.76
N GLN A 272 -23.21 0.67 -1.90
CA GLN A 272 -23.13 1.48 -3.11
C GLN A 272 -22.77 0.58 -4.29
N SER A 273 -23.58 0.67 -5.35
CA SER A 273 -23.24 0.08 -6.63
C SER A 273 -21.96 0.72 -7.16
N PRO A 274 -21.09 -0.03 -7.86
CA PRO A 274 -19.91 0.56 -8.47
C PRO A 274 -20.28 1.74 -9.35
N ALA A 275 -19.57 2.85 -9.17
CA ALA A 275 -19.72 4.03 -10.01
C ALA A 275 -19.28 3.74 -11.47
N LEU A 276 -18.32 2.83 -11.68
CA LEU A 276 -17.83 2.42 -12.98
C LEU A 276 -18.22 0.97 -13.26
N THR A 277 -19.02 0.76 -14.31
CA THR A 277 -19.20 -0.58 -14.86
C THR A 277 -17.95 -1.02 -15.65
N SER A 278 -17.77 -2.33 -15.85
CA SER A 278 -16.63 -2.85 -16.62
C SER A 278 -16.62 -2.30 -18.06
N GLU A 279 -17.78 -2.27 -18.72
CA GLU A 279 -17.93 -1.71 -20.08
C GLU A 279 -17.55 -0.23 -20.14
N TYR A 280 -18.00 0.54 -19.14
CA TYR A 280 -17.67 1.95 -19.06
C TYR A 280 -16.17 2.16 -18.82
N THR A 281 -15.56 1.35 -17.96
CA THR A 281 -14.12 1.38 -17.70
C THR A 281 -13.31 1.09 -18.97
N GLN A 282 -13.72 0.10 -19.76
CA GLN A 282 -13.09 -0.18 -21.06
C GLN A 282 -13.25 1.00 -22.03
N ARG A 283 -14.41 1.66 -22.03
CA ARG A 283 -14.66 2.84 -22.88
C ARG A 283 -13.75 4.01 -22.53
N ILE A 284 -13.59 4.34 -21.25
CA ILE A 284 -12.71 5.45 -20.83
C ILE A 284 -11.23 5.14 -21.09
N ILE A 285 -10.79 3.89 -20.87
CA ILE A 285 -9.42 3.43 -21.19
C ILE A 285 -9.18 3.56 -22.70
N LYS A 286 -10.12 3.08 -23.52
CA LYS A 286 -10.03 3.18 -24.98
C LYS A 286 -9.96 4.65 -25.42
N THR A 287 -10.84 5.49 -24.89
CA THR A 287 -10.87 6.93 -25.18
C THR A 287 -9.55 7.61 -24.85
N ALA A 288 -8.94 7.30 -23.69
CA ALA A 288 -7.63 7.82 -23.32
C ALA A 288 -6.51 7.27 -24.23
N SER A 289 -6.56 5.99 -24.62
CA SER A 289 -5.54 5.41 -25.49
C SER A 289 -5.56 5.98 -26.92
N ASP A 290 -6.75 6.25 -27.45
CA ASP A 290 -6.97 6.78 -28.80
C ASP A 290 -6.65 8.29 -28.88
N MET A 291 -6.60 8.99 -27.75
CA MET A 291 -6.27 10.41 -27.68
C MET A 291 -4.84 10.66 -28.21
N ARG A 292 -4.72 11.61 -29.15
CA ARG A 292 -3.42 12.08 -29.66
C ARG A 292 -3.02 13.36 -28.95
N LEU A 293 -1.79 13.41 -28.44
CA LEU A 293 -1.22 14.63 -27.89
C LEU A 293 -0.79 15.55 -29.05
N PRO A 294 -1.06 16.87 -29.00
CA PRO A 294 -0.50 17.81 -29.97
C PRO A 294 1.02 17.72 -30.03
N LEU A 295 1.62 17.89 -31.22
CA LEU A 295 3.09 17.83 -31.39
C LEU A 295 3.85 18.79 -30.45
N PRO A 296 3.44 20.06 -30.25
CA PRO A 296 4.11 20.94 -29.29
C PRO A 296 4.14 20.37 -27.87
N LEU A 297 3.07 19.69 -27.46
CA LEU A 297 2.98 19.09 -26.13
C LEU A 297 3.90 17.86 -26.00
N GLN A 298 4.02 17.05 -27.05
CA GLN A 298 4.96 15.90 -27.07
C GLN A 298 6.42 16.36 -26.99
N VAL A 299 6.76 17.46 -27.68
CA VAL A 299 8.09 18.08 -27.58
C VAL A 299 8.31 18.59 -26.16
N TYR A 300 7.33 19.28 -25.59
CA TYR A 300 7.39 19.77 -24.20
C TYR A 300 7.59 18.65 -23.18
N THR A 301 6.79 17.56 -23.22
CA THR A 301 6.94 16.42 -22.30
C THR A 301 8.30 15.73 -22.47
N SER A 302 8.80 15.62 -23.70
CA SER A 302 10.15 15.10 -23.98
C SER A 302 11.25 15.98 -23.40
N SER A 303 11.13 17.30 -23.52
CA SER A 303 12.07 18.27 -22.93
C SER A 303 12.09 18.18 -21.41
N LEU A 304 10.92 18.09 -20.76
CA LEU A 304 10.84 17.90 -19.30
C LEU A 304 11.56 16.62 -18.83
N MET A 305 11.29 15.49 -19.51
CA MET A 305 11.93 14.20 -19.19
C MET A 305 13.45 14.25 -19.40
N SER A 306 13.91 14.88 -20.50
CA SER A 306 15.33 15.04 -20.80
C SER A 306 16.01 15.94 -19.76
N ALA A 307 15.42 17.10 -19.46
CA ALA A 307 15.94 18.05 -18.49
C ALA A 307 16.08 17.42 -17.09
N ALA A 308 15.06 16.72 -16.59
CA ALA A 308 15.15 16.01 -15.32
C ALA A 308 16.16 14.86 -15.32
N ARG A 309 16.28 14.13 -16.45
CA ARG A 309 17.22 13.01 -16.57
C ARG A 309 18.68 13.45 -16.53
N HIS A 310 18.97 14.60 -17.13
CA HIS A 310 20.31 15.15 -17.26
C HIS A 310 20.62 16.25 -16.23
N HIS A 311 19.71 16.51 -15.28
CA HIS A 311 19.96 17.51 -14.25
C HIS A 311 21.11 17.07 -13.34
N HIS A 312 22.10 17.94 -13.16
CA HIS A 312 23.32 17.62 -12.39
C HIS A 312 23.04 17.30 -10.91
N GLN A 313 21.99 17.88 -10.31
CA GLN A 313 21.59 17.58 -8.92
C GLN A 313 20.68 16.37 -8.77
N LEU A 314 20.13 15.81 -9.86
CA LEU A 314 19.15 14.72 -9.80
C LEU A 314 19.71 13.44 -10.40
N ASP A 315 19.54 12.33 -9.70
CA ASP A 315 19.71 11.00 -10.26
C ASP A 315 18.47 10.60 -11.07
N GLY A 316 18.57 10.81 -12.39
CA GLY A 316 17.56 10.50 -13.39
C GLY A 316 17.60 9.07 -13.94
N THR A 317 18.36 8.14 -13.35
CA THR A 317 18.56 6.77 -13.88
C THR A 317 17.25 5.99 -14.12
N PHE A 318 16.16 6.35 -13.44
CA PHE A 318 14.85 5.69 -13.55
C PHE A 318 13.84 6.43 -14.43
N LEU A 319 14.27 7.52 -15.06
CA LEU A 319 13.52 8.16 -16.14
C LEU A 319 13.75 7.39 -17.44
N THR A 320 13.35 6.12 -17.43
CA THR A 320 13.45 5.17 -18.54
C THR A 320 12.43 5.50 -19.64
N LEU A 321 12.52 4.81 -20.79
CA LEU A 321 11.48 4.88 -21.82
C LEU A 321 10.09 4.49 -21.28
N ARG A 322 10.05 3.61 -20.27
CA ARG A 322 8.81 3.24 -19.60
C ARG A 322 8.21 4.43 -18.85
N ALA A 323 9.03 5.18 -18.10
CA ALA A 323 8.59 6.39 -17.40
C ALA A 323 7.92 7.39 -18.36
N HIS A 324 8.53 7.58 -19.53
CA HIS A 324 8.01 8.46 -20.58
C HIS A 324 6.64 7.97 -21.10
N ARG A 325 6.52 6.68 -21.43
CA ARG A 325 5.24 6.10 -21.90
C ARG A 325 4.15 6.19 -20.83
N ASP A 326 4.51 5.99 -19.57
CA ASP A 326 3.61 6.13 -18.44
C ASP A 326 3.15 7.60 -18.28
N PHE A 327 4.07 8.57 -18.46
CA PHE A 327 3.73 9.99 -18.44
C PHE A 327 2.70 10.35 -19.52
N ASP A 328 2.91 9.94 -20.77
CA ASP A 328 1.97 10.20 -21.87
C ASP A 328 0.61 9.55 -21.62
N ALA A 329 0.59 8.29 -21.15
CA ALA A 329 -0.64 7.58 -20.85
C ALA A 329 -1.44 8.25 -19.73
N LEU A 330 -0.75 8.68 -18.67
CA LEU A 330 -1.37 9.38 -17.55
C LEU A 330 -1.86 10.78 -17.95
N LEU A 331 -1.17 11.47 -18.87
CA LEU A 331 -1.58 12.79 -19.36
C LEU A 331 -2.87 12.73 -20.19
N LYS A 332 -2.99 11.71 -21.04
CA LYS A 332 -4.24 11.44 -21.77
C LYS A 332 -5.35 11.05 -20.81
N ALA A 333 -5.05 10.17 -19.85
CA ALA A 333 -6.01 9.74 -18.84
C ALA A 333 -6.50 10.91 -17.98
N SER A 334 -5.62 11.79 -17.53
CA SER A 334 -6.00 12.95 -16.72
C SER A 334 -6.92 13.91 -17.47
N ALA A 335 -6.73 14.08 -18.78
CA ALA A 335 -7.63 14.88 -19.60
C ALA A 335 -9.04 14.27 -19.69
N VAL A 336 -9.16 12.94 -19.77
CA VAL A 336 -10.46 12.25 -19.71
C VAL A 336 -11.09 12.40 -18.32
N VAL A 337 -10.30 12.23 -17.25
CA VAL A 337 -10.78 12.33 -15.86
C VAL A 337 -11.26 13.74 -15.51
N ALA A 338 -10.58 14.78 -15.97
CA ALA A 338 -11.00 16.17 -15.77
C ALA A 338 -12.41 16.45 -16.32
N ARG A 339 -12.86 15.69 -17.33
CA ARG A 339 -14.22 15.78 -17.87
C ARG A 339 -15.27 15.08 -17.00
N MET A 340 -14.86 14.06 -16.23
CA MET A 340 -15.75 13.27 -15.39
C MET A 340 -15.95 13.88 -14.00
N ILE A 341 -14.98 14.66 -13.52
CA ILE A 341 -15.01 15.27 -12.20
C ILE A 341 -15.08 16.79 -12.37
N PRO A 342 -16.27 17.42 -12.26
CA PRO A 342 -16.45 18.86 -12.48
C PRO A 342 -15.56 19.74 -11.60
N THR A 343 -15.25 19.30 -10.38
CA THR A 343 -14.37 20.04 -9.46
C THR A 343 -12.93 20.17 -9.95
N LEU A 344 -12.51 19.32 -10.91
CA LEU A 344 -11.21 19.41 -11.57
C LEU A 344 -11.23 20.27 -12.83
N GLN A 345 -12.40 20.71 -13.31
CA GLN A 345 -12.49 21.54 -14.51
C GLN A 345 -11.94 22.94 -14.20
N SER A 346 -10.81 23.26 -14.83
CA SER A 346 -10.28 24.62 -14.80
C SER A 346 -11.20 25.53 -15.64
N TYR A 347 -11.62 26.66 -15.07
CA TYR A 347 -12.46 27.65 -15.72
C TYR A 347 -11.80 28.14 -17.03
N GLY A 348 -12.36 27.80 -18.19
CA GLY A 348 -12.11 28.63 -19.39
C GLY A 348 -11.95 28.00 -20.77
N THR A 349 -12.15 26.70 -20.98
CA THR A 349 -12.01 26.15 -22.35
C THR A 349 -13.18 25.27 -22.77
N GLY A 350 -13.70 25.56 -23.98
CA GLY A 350 -14.85 24.92 -24.59
C GLY A 350 -14.64 23.43 -24.90
N ALA A 351 -15.64 22.85 -25.56
CA ALA A 351 -15.95 21.42 -25.68
C ALA A 351 -14.85 20.44 -26.19
N GLU A 352 -13.64 20.90 -26.50
CA GLU A 352 -12.54 20.07 -27.00
C GLU A 352 -11.33 20.16 -26.04
N TYR A 353 -11.45 19.50 -24.89
CA TYR A 353 -10.42 19.50 -23.86
C TYR A 353 -9.24 18.60 -24.27
N ALA A 354 -8.24 19.19 -24.91
CA ALA A 354 -6.91 18.59 -25.05
C ALA A 354 -6.06 18.96 -23.82
N PRO A 355 -5.20 18.05 -23.32
CA PRO A 355 -4.29 18.38 -22.21
C PRO A 355 -3.40 19.57 -22.60
N SER A 356 -3.19 20.50 -21.67
CA SER A 356 -2.33 21.67 -21.86
C SER A 356 -0.91 21.44 -21.33
N ALA A 357 0.01 22.36 -21.63
CA ALA A 357 1.36 22.35 -21.04
C ALA A 357 1.32 22.50 -19.50
N VAL A 358 0.34 23.23 -18.96
CA VAL A 358 0.14 23.38 -17.52
C VAL A 358 -0.28 22.06 -16.89
N ASP A 359 -1.15 21.29 -17.55
CA ASP A 359 -1.56 19.97 -17.07
C ASP A 359 -0.38 19.00 -17.10
N ALA A 360 0.41 19.04 -18.18
CA ALA A 360 1.65 18.26 -18.29
C ALA A 360 2.65 18.62 -17.18
N ALA A 361 2.88 19.90 -16.88
CA ALA A 361 3.78 20.33 -15.80
C ALA A 361 3.33 19.84 -14.42
N LYS A 362 2.03 19.96 -14.11
CA LYS A 362 1.45 19.48 -12.85
C LYS A 362 1.57 17.96 -12.72
N LEU A 363 1.31 17.24 -13.81
CA LEU A 363 1.36 15.79 -13.83
C LEU A 363 2.79 15.25 -13.81
N PHE A 364 3.74 15.96 -14.42
CA PHE A 364 5.16 15.59 -14.48
C PHE A 364 5.71 15.27 -13.09
N MET A 365 5.48 16.16 -12.12
CA MET A 365 5.83 15.97 -10.71
C MET A 365 5.33 14.63 -10.14
N ARG A 366 4.10 14.27 -10.46
CA ARG A 366 3.45 13.04 -9.97
C ARG A 366 4.02 11.78 -10.62
N VAL A 367 4.65 11.89 -11.80
CA VAL A 367 5.24 10.75 -12.51
C VAL A 367 6.72 10.56 -12.17
N VAL A 368 7.45 11.64 -11.89
CA VAL A 368 8.92 11.59 -11.75
C VAL A 368 9.42 11.58 -10.30
N THR A 369 8.69 12.14 -9.34
CA THR A 369 9.21 12.35 -7.97
C THR A 369 9.57 11.06 -7.22
N HIS A 370 8.93 9.93 -7.51
CA HIS A 370 9.33 8.62 -6.95
C HIS A 370 10.44 7.94 -7.75
N ARG A 371 10.77 8.45 -8.94
CA ARG A 371 11.83 7.96 -9.84
C ARG A 371 13.08 8.84 -9.80
N LEU A 372 13.10 9.87 -8.99
CA LEU A 372 14.24 10.76 -8.83
C LEU A 372 14.83 10.60 -7.42
N ARG A 373 16.09 10.99 -7.29
CA ARG A 373 16.82 11.16 -6.02
C ARG A 373 17.70 12.38 -6.16
N VAL A 374 17.87 13.16 -5.10
CA VAL A 374 18.88 14.23 -5.07
C VAL A 374 20.26 13.60 -4.86
N ARG A 375 21.23 13.96 -5.71
CA ARG A 375 22.63 13.53 -5.54
C ARG A 375 23.23 14.22 -4.32
N ASN A 376 24.03 13.50 -3.54
CA ASN A 376 24.70 14.03 -2.35
C ASN A 376 25.97 14.84 -2.69
N GLY A 377 26.46 14.75 -3.92
CA GLY A 377 27.62 15.50 -4.39
C GLY A 377 28.13 14.99 -5.75
N PRO A 378 29.26 15.54 -6.24
CA PRO A 378 29.85 15.16 -7.53
C PRO A 378 30.25 13.68 -7.61
N HIS A 379 30.60 13.07 -6.48
CA HIS A 379 30.94 11.65 -6.43
C HIS A 379 29.75 10.75 -6.80
N ASP A 380 28.53 11.12 -6.39
CA ASP A 380 27.31 10.42 -6.80
C ASP A 380 27.11 10.53 -8.32
N GLU A 381 27.59 11.57 -9.00
CA GLU A 381 27.48 11.68 -10.46
C GLU A 381 28.38 10.68 -11.19
N ILE A 382 29.62 10.54 -10.73
CA ILE A 382 30.63 9.69 -11.37
C ILE A 382 30.42 8.22 -11.01
N LEU A 383 30.05 7.93 -9.76
CA LEU A 383 30.03 6.58 -9.20
C LEU A 383 28.62 5.98 -9.07
N ALA A 384 27.54 6.73 -9.32
CA ALA A 384 26.17 6.19 -9.25
C ALA A 384 25.92 4.97 -10.16
N PRO A 385 26.60 4.77 -11.30
CA PRO A 385 26.41 3.52 -12.04
C PRO A 385 27.06 2.30 -11.35
N LEU A 386 28.08 2.50 -10.49
CA LEU A 386 28.94 1.43 -9.97
C LEU A 386 28.65 1.05 -8.51
N LEU A 387 28.33 2.00 -7.65
CA LEU A 387 28.27 1.76 -6.18
C LEU A 387 26.96 1.15 -5.67
N TRP A 388 25.93 1.11 -6.50
CA TRP A 388 24.59 0.90 -5.95
C TRP A 388 24.22 -0.53 -5.62
N ASP A 389 24.89 -1.53 -6.19
CA ASP A 389 24.53 -2.92 -5.89
C ASP A 389 25.10 -3.36 -4.53
N GLU A 390 26.24 -2.81 -4.09
CA GLU A 390 26.92 -3.24 -2.86
C GLU A 390 26.52 -2.46 -1.60
N GLU A 391 26.28 -1.15 -1.70
CA GLU A 391 25.94 -0.32 -0.53
C GLU A 391 24.49 -0.49 -0.07
N GLU A 392 23.58 -0.81 -1.00
CA GLU A 392 22.18 -1.13 -0.67
C GLU A 392 22.05 -2.48 0.06
N GLU A 393 22.97 -3.43 -0.16
CA GLU A 393 23.02 -4.73 0.54
C GLU A 393 23.38 -4.57 2.02
N ARG A 394 24.26 -3.64 2.37
CA ARG A 394 24.77 -3.51 3.75
C ARG A 394 23.93 -2.60 4.64
N GLY A 395 22.97 -1.86 4.09
CA GLY A 395 22.12 -0.94 4.87
C GLY A 395 22.88 0.23 5.53
N THR A 396 24.19 0.33 5.31
CA THR A 396 25.06 1.36 5.86
C THR A 396 25.22 2.47 4.82
N ARG A 397 24.26 3.40 4.78
CA ARG A 397 24.29 4.56 3.86
C ARG A 397 25.37 5.61 4.16
N SER A 398 26.24 5.38 5.14
CA SER A 398 27.37 6.26 5.40
C SER A 398 28.63 5.64 4.82
N MET A 399 28.98 6.00 3.58
CA MET A 399 30.40 6.10 3.26
C MET A 399 31.04 6.97 4.36
N PRO A 400 32.15 6.55 4.98
CA PRO A 400 32.85 7.40 5.93
C PRO A 400 33.12 8.72 5.23
N SER A 401 32.46 9.77 5.72
CA SER A 401 32.63 11.13 5.25
C SER A 401 34.13 11.40 5.24
N LEU A 402 34.69 11.73 4.08
CA LEU A 402 36.12 12.06 3.94
C LEU A 402 36.46 13.43 4.59
N GLY A 403 35.81 13.79 5.71
CA GLY A 403 35.96 15.07 6.39
C GLY A 403 35.39 16.27 5.62
N LEU A 404 34.64 16.06 4.54
CA LEU A 404 34.04 17.11 3.71
C LEU A 404 32.62 17.52 4.16
N GLU A 405 32.28 17.27 5.43
CA GLU A 405 30.93 17.48 6.00
C GLU A 405 30.48 18.95 6.03
N HIS A 406 31.36 19.90 5.69
CA HIS A 406 31.06 21.33 5.74
C HIS A 406 30.69 21.98 4.41
N ILE A 407 30.72 21.25 3.30
CA ILE A 407 30.11 21.77 2.08
C ILE A 407 28.63 21.40 2.15
N GLU A 408 27.84 22.29 2.77
CA GLU A 408 26.38 22.28 2.74
C GLU A 408 25.90 22.36 1.28
N HIS A 409 26.01 21.25 0.54
CA HIS A 409 25.46 21.14 -0.79
C HIS A 409 23.95 21.32 -0.65
N SER A 410 23.51 22.47 -1.17
CA SER A 410 22.17 23.03 -1.23
C SER A 410 21.07 22.05 -0.78
N ARG A 411 20.39 22.37 0.34
CA ARG A 411 19.33 21.57 0.98
C ARG A 411 18.06 21.41 0.13
N ARG A 412 18.16 21.58 -1.19
CA ARG A 412 17.00 21.58 -2.08
C ARG A 412 16.33 20.22 -2.14
N SER A 413 15.00 20.24 -2.14
CA SER A 413 14.17 19.06 -2.36
C SER A 413 14.07 18.72 -3.85
N ILE A 414 13.65 17.48 -4.17
CA ILE A 414 13.37 17.11 -5.57
C ILE A 414 12.35 18.08 -6.18
N CYS A 415 11.34 18.47 -5.40
CA CYS A 415 10.28 19.37 -5.84
C CYS A 415 10.80 20.78 -6.15
N GLU A 416 11.64 21.35 -5.28
CA GLU A 416 12.25 22.66 -5.51
C GLU A 416 13.10 22.66 -6.78
N ILE A 417 13.95 21.65 -6.99
CA ILE A 417 14.77 21.53 -8.20
C ILE A 417 13.89 21.47 -9.45
N ILE A 418 12.82 20.66 -9.44
CA ILE A 418 11.96 20.57 -10.63
C ILE A 418 11.23 21.89 -10.89
N ILE A 419 10.70 22.53 -9.85
CA ILE A 419 9.93 23.78 -10.02
C ILE A 419 10.84 24.92 -10.47
N GLU A 420 11.98 25.10 -9.82
CA GLU A 420 12.83 26.27 -10.00
C GLU A 420 13.82 26.14 -11.16
N ASP A 421 14.28 24.94 -11.49
CA ASP A 421 15.32 24.75 -12.53
C ASP A 421 14.74 24.14 -13.82
N ILE A 422 13.77 23.23 -13.70
CA ILE A 422 13.28 22.45 -14.86
C ILE A 422 12.05 23.11 -15.49
N LEU A 423 11.01 23.38 -14.69
CA LEU A 423 9.76 23.95 -15.19
C LEU A 423 9.89 25.43 -15.60
N THR A 424 10.91 26.13 -15.14
CA THR A 424 11.23 27.51 -15.53
C THR A 424 12.06 27.59 -16.79
N ALA A 425 12.86 26.56 -17.08
CA ALA A 425 13.80 26.54 -18.21
C ALA A 425 13.21 25.98 -19.50
N VAL A 426 12.23 25.07 -19.39
CA VAL A 426 11.50 24.46 -20.51
C VAL A 426 10.25 25.26 -20.82
#